data_AF-A0A812X2I2-F1
#
_entry.id   AF-A0A812X2I2-F1
#
_cell.length_a   1.000
_cell.length_b   1.000
_cell.length_c   1.000
_cell.angle_alpha   90.00
_cell.angle_beta   90.00
_cell.angle_gamma   90.00
#
_symmetry.space_group_name_H-M   'P 1'
#
loop_
_entity.id
_entity.type
_entity.pdbx_description
1 polymer ?
#
loop_
_entity_poly.entity_id
_entity_poly.type
_entity_poly.pdbx_seq_one_letter_code
_entity_poly.pdbx_strand_id
1 'polypeptide(L)'
;VERGSVTAEDHVAFVYGVIEGATSLPTFDQRPPEVYCVVHVISTTGLKLFIHRTRVIKQMICPQWNEAYYAEIPEGFDAARLQISVYAVT
;
A
#
# COMPACT_ATOMS: atom_id res chain seq x y z
N VAL A 1 2.49 -18.06 -44.68
CA VAL A 1 2.39 -18.58 -43.30
C VAL A 1 2.98 -17.52 -42.40
N GLU A 2 2.14 -16.62 -41.87
CA GLU A 2 2.57 -15.66 -40.86
C GLU A 2 2.88 -16.43 -39.58
N ARG A 3 4.12 -16.30 -39.10
CA ARG A 3 4.50 -16.76 -37.77
C ARG A 3 4.02 -15.70 -36.80
N GLY A 4 2.88 -15.92 -36.15
CA GLY A 4 2.52 -15.16 -34.97
C GLY A 4 3.59 -15.36 -33.90
N SER A 5 4.34 -14.32 -33.56
CA SER A 5 5.16 -14.34 -32.36
C SER A 5 4.23 -14.12 -31.17
N VAL A 6 4.09 -15.13 -30.33
CA VAL A 6 3.55 -14.91 -28.99
C VAL A 6 4.66 -14.22 -28.20
N THR A 7 4.61 -12.89 -28.14
CA THR A 7 5.41 -12.12 -27.18
C THR A 7 4.69 -12.19 -25.84
N ALA A 8 5.44 -12.46 -24.77
CA ALA A 8 4.94 -12.50 -23.40
C ALA A 8 4.65 -11.08 -22.89
N GLU A 9 3.82 -10.32 -23.62
CA GLU A 9 3.52 -8.92 -23.30
C GLU A 9 2.57 -8.76 -22.10
N ASP A 10 1.85 -9.83 -21.73
CA ASP A 10 0.83 -9.77 -20.69
C ASP A 10 1.30 -10.44 -19.38
N HIS A 11 2.18 -9.76 -18.65
CA HIS A 11 2.48 -10.18 -17.27
C HIS A 11 1.40 -9.67 -16.33
N VAL A 12 0.47 -10.56 -15.94
CA VAL A 12 -0.47 -10.27 -14.86
C VAL A 12 0.29 -10.22 -13.54
N ALA A 13 0.39 -9.04 -12.94
CA ALA A 13 1.06 -8.82 -11.66
C ALA A 13 0.03 -8.51 -10.57
N PHE A 14 0.23 -9.09 -9.39
CA PHE A 14 -0.60 -8.86 -8.22
C PHE A 14 0.28 -8.43 -7.05
N VAL A 15 -0.29 -7.59 -6.17
CA VAL A 15 0.33 -7.22 -4.91
C VAL A 15 -0.60 -7.59 -3.76
N TYR A 16 -0.07 -8.26 -2.74
CA TYR A 16 -0.84 -8.66 -1.57
C TYR A 16 0.03 -8.68 -0.32
N GLY A 17 -0.62 -8.62 0.84
CA GLY A 17 0.06 -8.70 2.12
C GLY A 17 -0.87 -8.36 3.27
N VAL A 18 -0.31 -8.21 4.46
CA VAL A 18 -1.02 -7.85 5.68
C VAL A 18 -0.31 -6.67 6.34
N ILE A 19 -1.07 -5.66 6.76
CA ILE A 19 -0.59 -4.63 7.67
C ILE A 19 -0.92 -5.11 9.09
N GLU A 20 0.07 -5.66 9.77
CA GLU A 20 -0.08 -6.14 11.15
C GLU A 20 -0.26 -4.95 12.10
N GLY A 21 0.69 -4.03 12.12
CA GLY A 21 0.71 -2.95 13.09
C GLY A 21 1.86 -1.98 12.90
N ALA A 22 1.95 -1.04 13.81
CA ALA A 22 3.11 -0.18 14.00
C ALA A 22 3.44 -0.09 15.48
N THR A 23 4.67 0.26 15.80
CA THR A 23 5.15 0.42 17.18
C THR A 23 5.83 1.76 17.34
N SER A 24 5.78 2.31 18.55
CA SER A 24 6.53 3.52 18.93
C SER A 24 6.17 4.75 18.10
N LEU A 25 4.89 4.94 17.76
CA LEU A 25 4.44 6.13 17.08
C LEU A 25 4.57 7.38 17.98
N PRO A 26 4.93 8.53 17.41
CA PRO A 26 5.06 9.76 18.18
C PRO A 26 3.70 10.23 18.71
N THR A 27 3.72 10.86 19.88
CA THR A 27 2.58 11.59 20.43
C THR A 27 2.56 13.02 19.90
N PHE A 28 1.37 13.57 19.68
CA PHE A 28 1.17 14.98 19.32
C PHE A 28 0.49 15.68 20.50
N ASP A 29 1.03 16.80 20.96
CA ASP A 29 0.50 17.54 22.12
C ASP A 29 0.25 16.66 23.36
N GLN A 30 1.19 15.75 23.64
CA GLN A 30 1.11 14.77 24.74
C GLN A 30 -0.08 13.79 24.65
N ARG A 31 -0.75 13.72 23.50
CA ARG A 31 -1.86 12.81 23.24
C ARG A 31 -1.45 11.74 22.23
N PRO A 32 -1.84 10.47 22.44
CA PRO A 32 -1.73 9.45 21.41
C PRO A 32 -2.53 9.84 20.16
N PRO A 33 -1.98 9.66 18.95
CA PRO A 33 -2.65 10.03 17.71
C PRO A 33 -3.80 9.07 17.35
N GLU A 34 -4.73 9.54 16.49
CA GLU A 34 -5.58 8.66 15.70
C GLU A 34 -4.86 8.30 14.40
N VAL A 35 -4.69 7.02 14.09
CA VAL A 35 -3.74 6.59 13.04
C VAL A 35 -4.34 5.59 12.07
N TYR A 36 -3.88 5.66 10.82
CA TYR A 36 -4.20 4.70 9.76
C TYR A 36 -2.99 4.53 8.83
N CYS A 37 -2.97 3.43 8.10
CA CYS A 37 -1.97 3.13 7.07
C CYS A 37 -2.57 3.25 5.68
N VAL A 38 -1.76 3.68 4.71
CA VAL A 38 -2.10 3.63 3.29
C VAL A 38 -1.02 2.91 2.53
N VAL A 39 -1.45 2.01 1.64
CA VAL A 39 -0.60 1.25 0.72
C VAL A 39 -0.77 1.80 -0.67
N HIS A 40 0.34 2.13 -1.32
CA HIS A 40 0.40 2.48 -2.73
C HIS A 40 1.46 1.64 -3.43
N VAL A 41 1.23 1.32 -4.70
CA VAL A 41 2.32 0.98 -5.61
C VAL A 41 2.77 2.26 -6.31
N ILE A 42 4.08 2.46 -6.37
CA ILE A 42 4.71 3.62 -6.99
C ILE A 42 5.36 3.14 -8.28
N SER A 43 5.09 3.84 -9.39
CA SER A 43 5.72 3.54 -10.68
C SER A 43 7.15 4.10 -10.76
N THR A 44 7.90 3.71 -11.80
CA THR A 44 9.21 4.29 -12.11
C THR A 44 9.16 5.81 -12.36
N THR A 45 8.03 6.30 -12.89
CA THR A 45 7.75 7.73 -13.11
C THR A 45 7.24 8.46 -11.86
N GLY A 46 7.02 7.74 -10.76
CA GLY A 46 6.52 8.30 -9.50
C GLY A 46 5.00 8.41 -9.40
N LEU A 47 4.24 7.90 -10.38
CA LEU A 47 2.79 7.79 -10.29
C LEU A 47 2.42 6.83 -9.16
N LYS A 48 1.32 7.15 -8.45
CA LYS A 48 0.84 6.36 -7.32
C LYS A 48 -0.44 5.65 -7.70
N LEU A 49 -0.42 4.33 -7.57
CA LEU A 49 -1.61 3.49 -7.61
C LEU A 49 -2.03 3.19 -6.17
N PHE A 50 -3.23 3.60 -5.79
CA PHE A 50 -3.80 3.28 -4.49
C PHE A 50 -4.16 1.80 -4.40
N ILE A 51 -3.78 1.15 -3.30
CA ILE A 51 -4.02 -0.28 -3.09
C ILE A 51 -4.99 -0.49 -1.92
N HIS A 52 -4.66 0.09 -0.76
CA HIS A 52 -5.42 -0.15 0.47
C HIS A 52 -5.27 0.99 1.45
N ARG A 53 -6.30 1.18 2.28
CA ARG A 53 -6.26 2.03 3.45
C ARG A 53 -6.86 1.27 4.62
N THR A 54 -6.12 1.24 5.73
CA THR A 54 -6.63 0.59 6.94
C THR A 54 -7.68 1.43 7.66
N ARG A 55 -8.41 0.80 8.59
CA ARG A 55 -9.26 1.51 9.53
C ARG A 55 -8.44 2.48 10.39
N VAL A 56 -9.09 3.53 10.88
CA VAL A 56 -8.49 4.42 11.85
C VAL A 56 -8.53 3.76 13.23
N ILE A 57 -7.39 3.73 13.92
CA ILE A 57 -7.29 3.33 15.33
C ILE A 57 -7.05 4.59 16.15
N LYS A 58 -7.94 4.83 17.11
CA LYS A 58 -7.92 6.04 17.91
C LYS A 58 -6.93 5.93 19.07
N GLN A 59 -6.25 7.03 19.36
CA GLN A 59 -5.45 7.26 20.57
C GLN A 59 -4.50 6.10 20.91
N MET A 60 -3.69 5.65 19.95
CA MET A 60 -2.80 4.50 20.14
C MET A 60 -1.43 4.70 19.50
N ILE A 61 -0.36 4.50 20.28
CA ILE A 61 1.03 4.59 19.80
C ILE A 61 1.58 3.27 19.24
N CYS A 62 0.88 2.16 19.50
CA CYS A 62 1.19 0.83 19.01
C CYS A 62 -0.05 0.19 18.34
N PRO A 63 -0.59 0.78 17.27
CA PRO A 63 -1.80 0.28 16.62
C PRO A 63 -1.59 -1.11 16.03
N GLN A 64 -2.62 -1.95 16.12
CA GLN A 64 -2.71 -3.24 15.43
C GLN A 64 -3.91 -3.22 14.48
N TRP A 65 -3.63 -3.18 13.18
CA TRP A 65 -4.67 -3.21 12.15
C TRP A 65 -5.06 -4.64 11.83
N ASN A 66 -4.07 -5.51 11.60
CA ASN A 66 -4.26 -6.89 11.13
C ASN A 66 -5.15 -6.96 9.87
N GLU A 67 -4.92 -6.04 8.93
CA GLU A 67 -5.73 -5.91 7.73
C GLU A 67 -4.96 -6.41 6.51
N ALA A 68 -5.57 -7.36 5.78
CA ALA A 68 -5.05 -7.82 4.50
C ALA A 68 -5.34 -6.80 3.39
N TYR A 69 -4.43 -6.72 2.43
CA TYR A 69 -4.63 -6.01 1.18
C TYR A 69 -4.30 -6.92 0.00
N TYR A 70 -4.99 -6.68 -1.11
CA TYR A 70 -4.79 -7.36 -2.38
C TYR A 70 -5.21 -6.42 -3.49
N ALA A 71 -4.40 -6.31 -4.54
CA ALA A 71 -4.78 -5.62 -5.77
C ALA A 71 -4.05 -6.21 -6.97
N GLU A 72 -4.75 -6.20 -8.10
CA GLU A 72 -4.17 -6.41 -9.41
C GLU A 72 -3.48 -5.12 -9.88
N ILE A 73 -2.31 -5.26 -10.49
CA ILE A 73 -1.60 -4.16 -11.13
C ILE A 73 -2.17 -3.99 -12.54
N PRO A 74 -2.73 -2.81 -12.88
CA PRO A 74 -3.26 -2.56 -14.20
C PRO A 74 -2.22 -2.79 -15.29
N GLU A 75 -2.66 -3.30 -16.43
CA GLU A 75 -1.83 -3.43 -17.62
C GLU A 75 -1.17 -2.08 -17.97
N GLY A 76 0.11 -2.11 -18.30
CA GLY A 76 0.90 -0.92 -18.61
C GLY A 76 1.30 -0.07 -17.39
N PHE A 77 0.90 -0.44 -16.16
CA PHE A 77 1.39 0.21 -14.95
C PHE A 77 2.77 -0.35 -14.58
N ASP A 78 3.82 0.43 -14.83
CA ASP A 78 5.20 0.08 -14.54
C ASP A 78 5.50 0.15 -13.02
N ALA A 79 5.08 -0.87 -12.28
CA ALA A 79 5.21 -0.99 -10.84
C ALA A 79 6.68 -1.12 -10.40
N ALA A 80 7.20 -0.12 -9.68
CA ALA A 80 8.60 -0.11 -9.25
C ALA A 80 8.78 -0.45 -7.77
N ARG A 81 7.91 0.05 -6.88
CA ARG A 81 8.00 -0.22 -5.44
C ARG A 81 6.66 -0.12 -4.72
N LEU A 82 6.54 -0.87 -3.63
CA LEU A 82 5.45 -0.71 -2.67
C LEU A 82 5.80 0.39 -1.67
N GLN A 83 4.87 1.30 -1.42
CA GLN A 83 4.98 2.34 -0.40
C GLN A 83 3.87 2.15 0.63
N ILE A 84 4.27 1.94 1.88
CA ILE A 84 3.38 1.90 3.04
C ILE A 84 3.64 3.17 3.84
N SER A 85 2.59 3.92 4.16
CA SER A 85 2.70 5.19 4.88
C SER A 85 1.72 5.22 6.04
N VAL A 86 2.21 5.58 7.23
CA VAL A 86 1.39 5.79 8.43
C VAL A 86 1.02 7.26 8.51
N TYR A 87 -0.27 7.54 8.69
CA TYR A 87 -0.81 8.88 8.86
C TYR A 87 -1.41 9.02 10.25
N ALA A 88 -1.25 10.20 10.84
CA ALA A 88 -1.93 10.62 12.05
C ALA A 88 -2.96 11.70 11.72
N VAL A 89 -4.15 11.60 12.32
CA VAL A 89 -5.17 12.65 12.32
C VAL A 89 -5.22 13.21 13.74
N THR A 90 -5.08 14.53 13.84
CA THR A 90 -5.22 15.30 15.09
C THR A 90 -6.69 15.54 15.42
#